data_AF-A0A8S0SBK7-F1
#
_entry.id   AF-A0A8S0SBK7-F1
#
_cell.length_a   1.000
_cell.length_b   1.000
_cell.length_c   1.000
_cell.angle_alpha   90.00
_cell.angle_beta   90.00
_cell.angle_gamma   90.00
#
_symmetry.space_group_name_H-M   'P 1'
#
loop_
_entity.id
_entity.type
_entity.pdbx_description
1 polymer ?
#
loop_
_entity_poly.entity_id
_entity_poly.type
_entity_poly.pdbx_seq_one_letter_code
_entity_poly.pdbx_strand_id
1 'polypeptide(L)'
;MLGIAMGPYTKIDQGLYAVLGTASLMAGSMRMTVSFCVIFFELANNLLLLPITMLVLLIAKTVGYCFNPNIYEIILELKGLPFLDAHPEPQMRNITVGELADVKPAVVTLSCIEKVGRIVEVLKNTTHNGFPVVDEGVVPPMGLPNGATELHGLVIRAHRILVLKKKWILQERRRTE
;
A
#
# COMPACT_ATOMS: atom_id res chain seq x y z
N MET A 1 40.34 -21.07 -13.90
CA MET A 1 41.08 -21.54 -15.10
C MET A 1 41.45 -20.40 -16.06
N LEU A 2 40.57 -19.44 -16.36
CA LEU A 2 40.90 -18.31 -17.27
C LEU A 2 41.86 -17.26 -16.66
N GLY A 3 41.73 -16.94 -15.36
CA GLY A 3 42.54 -15.91 -14.69
C GLY A 3 44.02 -16.28 -14.49
N ILE A 4 44.34 -17.58 -14.48
CA ILE A 4 45.73 -18.06 -14.40
C ILE A 4 46.39 -17.97 -15.79
N ALA A 5 45.63 -18.21 -16.86
CA ALA A 5 46.12 -18.13 -18.24
C ALA A 5 46.35 -16.69 -18.74
N MET A 6 45.63 -15.70 -18.19
CA MET A 6 45.76 -14.28 -18.56
C MET A 6 46.64 -13.45 -17.60
N GLY A 7 47.30 -14.08 -16.63
CA GLY A 7 48.13 -13.43 -15.61
C GLY A 7 49.20 -12.43 -16.13
N PRO A 8 49.88 -12.65 -17.26
CA PRO A 8 50.90 -11.70 -17.74
C PRO A 8 50.36 -10.52 -18.55
N TYR A 9 49.08 -10.51 -18.94
CA TYR A 9 48.51 -9.49 -19.83
C TYR A 9 47.47 -8.58 -19.16
N THR A 10 47.05 -8.87 -17.92
CA THR A 10 45.93 -8.17 -17.29
C THR A 10 46.30 -7.70 -15.88
N LYS A 11 46.36 -6.39 -15.69
CA LYS A 11 46.50 -5.77 -14.35
C LYS A 11 45.14 -5.84 -13.65
N ILE A 12 44.85 -6.96 -13.00
CA ILE A 12 43.57 -7.22 -12.31
C ILE A 12 43.57 -6.49 -10.95
N ASP A 13 42.72 -5.49 -10.79
CA ASP A 13 42.52 -4.82 -9.50
C ASP A 13 41.55 -5.63 -8.63
N GLN A 14 42.11 -6.37 -7.67
CA GLN A 14 41.34 -7.23 -6.78
C GLN A 14 40.35 -6.44 -5.89
N GLY A 15 40.65 -5.18 -5.56
CA GLY A 15 39.78 -4.33 -4.77
C GLY A 15 38.52 -3.95 -5.54
N LEU A 16 38.66 -3.60 -6.82
CA LEU A 16 37.54 -3.31 -7.71
C LEU A 16 36.59 -4.52 -7.85
N TYR A 17 37.12 -5.72 -8.03
CA TYR A 17 36.30 -6.93 -8.10
C TYR A 17 35.57 -7.25 -6.78
N ALA A 18 36.22 -7.00 -5.63
CA ALA A 18 35.57 -7.16 -4.33
C ALA A 18 34.38 -6.19 -4.17
N VAL A 19 34.57 -4.92 -4.55
CA VAL A 19 33.51 -3.90 -4.51
C VAL A 19 32.36 -4.22 -5.47
N LEU A 20 32.66 -4.65 -6.70
CA LEU A 20 31.62 -5.05 -7.65
C LEU A 20 30.86 -6.30 -7.17
N GLY A 21 31.55 -7.25 -6.54
CA GLY A 21 30.95 -8.44 -5.94
C GLY A 21 29.97 -8.10 -4.82
N THR A 22 30.36 -7.25 -3.86
CA THR A 22 29.46 -6.82 -2.78
C THR A 22 28.27 -6.02 -3.32
N ALA A 23 28.51 -5.10 -4.26
CA ALA A 23 27.46 -4.32 -4.90
C ALA A 23 26.44 -5.22 -5.61
N SER A 24 26.92 -6.22 -6.37
CA SER A 24 26.05 -7.17 -7.08
C SER A 24 25.14 -7.97 -6.13
N LEU A 25 25.67 -8.42 -5.00
CA LEU A 25 24.90 -9.14 -3.98
C LEU A 25 23.81 -8.26 -3.37
N MET A 26 24.15 -7.00 -3.06
CA MET A 26 23.19 -6.05 -2.50
C MET A 26 22.08 -5.71 -3.51
N ALA A 27 22.42 -5.43 -4.78
CA ALA A 27 21.41 -5.17 -5.82
C ALA A 27 20.54 -6.39 -6.13
N GLY A 28 21.09 -7.61 -6.09
CA GLY A 28 20.32 -8.84 -6.28
C GLY A 28 19.30 -9.08 -5.17
N SER A 29 19.69 -8.85 -3.91
CA SER A 29 18.83 -9.09 -2.74
C SER A 29 17.79 -7.97 -2.51
N MET A 30 18.22 -6.71 -2.56
CA MET A 30 17.39 -5.55 -2.24
C MET A 30 16.65 -4.96 -3.45
N ARG A 31 17.05 -5.29 -4.69
CA ARG A 31 16.53 -4.75 -5.96
C ARG A 31 16.51 -3.23 -6.14
N MET A 32 17.12 -2.51 -5.20
CA MET A 32 17.36 -1.08 -5.30
C MET A 32 18.65 -0.88 -6.11
N THR A 33 18.55 -0.35 -7.33
CA THR A 33 19.74 -0.17 -8.20
C THR A 33 20.16 1.27 -8.31
N VAL A 34 19.25 2.20 -8.56
CA VAL A 34 19.60 3.61 -8.77
C VAL A 34 20.27 4.21 -7.53
N SER A 35 19.67 4.04 -6.35
CA SER A 35 20.22 4.57 -5.10
C SER A 35 21.57 3.93 -4.74
N PHE A 36 21.70 2.62 -4.91
CA PHE A 36 22.96 1.92 -4.65
C PHE A 36 24.07 2.37 -5.60
N CYS A 37 23.78 2.54 -6.89
CA CYS A 37 24.75 3.08 -7.84
C CYS A 37 25.26 4.45 -7.42
N VAL A 38 24.36 5.35 -6.97
CA VAL A 38 24.74 6.69 -6.52
C VAL A 38 25.60 6.64 -5.26
N ILE A 39 25.27 5.76 -4.30
CA ILE A 39 26.08 5.56 -3.09
C ILE A 39 27.49 5.08 -3.45
N PHE A 40 27.62 4.07 -4.33
CA PHE A 40 28.94 3.58 -4.76
C PHE A 40 29.71 4.62 -5.59
N PHE A 41 29.00 5.41 -6.39
CA PHE A 41 29.58 6.53 -7.12
C PHE A 41 30.18 7.57 -6.16
N GLU A 42 29.43 7.97 -5.14
CA GLU A 42 29.87 8.93 -4.13
C GLU A 42 31.06 8.40 -3.34
N LEU A 43 31.00 7.12 -2.89
CA LEU A 43 32.07 6.49 -2.12
C LEU A 43 33.36 6.29 -2.92
N ALA A 44 33.26 5.94 -4.21
CA ALA A 44 34.43 5.76 -5.06
C ALA A 44 34.97 7.09 -5.60
N ASN A 45 34.15 8.15 -5.60
CA ASN A 45 34.42 9.45 -6.21
C ASN A 45 35.02 9.32 -7.63
N ASN A 46 34.55 8.32 -8.39
CA ASN A 46 35.10 7.98 -9.70
C ASN A 46 33.98 7.76 -10.72
N LEU A 47 33.78 8.76 -11.57
CA LEU A 47 32.78 8.77 -12.63
C LEU A 47 32.98 7.64 -13.65
N LEU A 48 34.22 7.18 -13.87
CA LEU A 48 34.53 6.12 -14.84
C LEU A 48 34.07 4.74 -14.37
N LEU A 49 33.88 4.56 -13.05
CA LEU A 49 33.43 3.30 -12.47
C LEU A 49 31.89 3.13 -12.59
N LEU A 50 31.16 4.23 -12.73
CA LEU A 50 29.69 4.27 -12.80
C LEU A 50 29.07 3.39 -13.90
N PRO A 51 29.52 3.40 -15.17
CA PRO A 51 28.92 2.55 -16.20
C PRO A 51 29.14 1.06 -15.94
N ILE A 52 30.31 0.70 -15.38
CA ILE A 52 30.66 -0.69 -15.07
C ILE A 52 29.82 -1.19 -13.88
N THR A 53 29.68 -0.41 -12.81
CA THR A 53 28.83 -0.76 -11.67
C THR A 53 27.37 -0.85 -12.07
N MET A 54 26.85 0.10 -12.86
CA MET A 54 25.48 0.06 -13.40
C MET A 54 25.20 -1.24 -14.16
N LEU A 55 26.10 -1.67 -15.05
CA LEU A 55 25.93 -2.90 -15.81
C LEU A 55 25.85 -4.13 -14.88
N VAL A 56 26.77 -4.23 -13.92
CA VAL A 56 26.79 -5.33 -12.95
C VAL A 56 25.50 -5.36 -12.12
N LEU A 57 25.02 -4.21 -11.67
CA LEU A 57 23.82 -4.08 -10.85
C LEU A 57 22.54 -4.39 -11.64
N LEU A 58 22.48 -4.02 -12.93
CA LEU A 58 21.37 -4.37 -13.82
C LEU A 58 21.30 -5.88 -14.07
N ILE A 59 22.44 -6.53 -14.32
CA ILE A 59 22.50 -7.99 -14.50
C ILE A 59 22.05 -8.68 -13.21
N ALA A 60 22.62 -8.29 -12.06
CA ALA A 60 22.26 -8.87 -10.76
C ALA A 60 20.77 -8.69 -10.42
N LYS A 61 20.21 -7.50 -10.68
CA LYS A 61 18.79 -7.21 -10.49
C LYS A 61 17.92 -8.09 -11.39
N THR A 62 18.26 -8.21 -12.67
CA THR A 62 17.48 -9.00 -13.64
C THR A 62 17.46 -10.47 -13.25
N VAL A 63 18.64 -11.03 -12.92
CA VAL A 63 18.74 -12.40 -12.41
C VAL A 63 17.94 -12.54 -11.12
N GLY A 64 18.06 -11.59 -10.19
CA GLY A 64 17.32 -11.58 -8.93
C GLY A 64 15.80 -11.57 -9.10
N TYR A 65 15.27 -10.91 -10.13
CA TYR A 65 13.83 -10.94 -10.44
C TYR A 65 13.34 -12.29 -10.95
N CYS A 66 14.18 -13.05 -11.64
CA CYS A 66 13.78 -14.37 -12.14
C CYS A 66 13.63 -15.41 -11.02
N PHE A 67 14.34 -15.23 -9.90
CA PHE A 67 14.41 -16.25 -8.85
C PHE A 67 13.51 -15.97 -7.64
N ASN A 68 13.46 -14.73 -7.14
CA ASN A 68 12.82 -14.44 -5.84
C ASN A 68 12.06 -13.10 -5.84
N PRO A 69 11.16 -12.87 -4.86
CA PRO A 69 10.68 -11.54 -4.47
C PRO A 69 11.75 -10.82 -3.64
N ASN A 70 11.52 -9.53 -3.34
CA ASN A 70 12.60 -8.69 -2.80
C ASN A 70 12.70 -8.93 -1.29
N ILE A 71 13.87 -8.74 -0.68
CA ILE A 71 14.02 -9.06 0.75
C ILE A 71 13.02 -8.28 1.63
N TYR A 72 12.66 -7.06 1.24
CA TYR A 72 11.72 -6.22 2.00
C TYR A 72 10.28 -6.71 1.89
N GLU A 73 9.89 -7.19 0.72
CA GLU A 73 8.59 -7.80 0.44
C GLU A 73 8.43 -9.12 1.21
N ILE A 74 9.48 -9.95 1.26
CA ILE A 74 9.49 -11.16 2.09
C ILE A 74 9.32 -10.80 3.57
N ILE A 75 10.05 -9.81 4.07
CA ILE A 75 9.94 -9.35 5.47
C ILE A 75 8.54 -8.80 5.76
N LEU A 76 7.96 -8.09 4.80
CA LEU A 76 6.62 -7.52 4.93
C LEU A 76 5.55 -8.63 4.97
N GLU A 77 5.66 -9.64 4.11
CA GLU A 77 4.80 -10.81 4.11
C GLU A 77 4.92 -11.59 5.43
N LEU A 78 6.15 -11.80 5.92
CA LEU A 78 6.41 -12.43 7.22
C LEU A 78 5.83 -11.64 8.40
N LYS A 79 5.77 -10.30 8.30
CA LYS A 79 5.12 -9.45 9.31
C LYS A 79 3.60 -9.41 9.16
N GLY A 80 3.04 -9.93 8.07
CA GLY A 80 1.60 -9.88 7.78
C GLY A 80 1.07 -8.45 7.60
N LEU A 81 1.92 -7.51 7.15
CA LEU A 81 1.50 -6.12 6.95
C LEU A 81 0.80 -5.98 5.59
N PRO A 82 -0.40 -5.37 5.53
CA PRO A 82 -1.08 -5.13 4.25
C PRO A 82 -0.35 -4.02 3.49
N PHE A 83 0.40 -4.39 2.45
CA PHE A 83 1.04 -3.48 1.51
C PHE A 83 0.28 -3.48 0.19
N LEU A 84 0.17 -2.30 -0.41
CA LEU A 84 -0.50 -2.13 -1.69
C LEU A 84 0.56 -1.75 -2.73
N ASP A 85 0.76 -2.63 -3.70
CA ASP A 85 1.68 -2.37 -4.81
C ASP A 85 1.19 -1.24 -5.73
N ALA A 86 2.14 -0.54 -6.32
CA ALA A 86 1.85 0.58 -7.24
C ALA A 86 1.14 0.12 -8.52
N HIS A 87 1.32 -1.15 -8.91
CA HIS A 87 0.68 -1.72 -10.08
C HIS A 87 -0.18 -2.91 -9.65
N PRO A 88 -1.46 -2.93 -10.03
CA PRO A 88 -2.32 -4.07 -9.73
C PRO A 88 -1.87 -5.31 -10.52
N GLU A 89 -2.03 -6.48 -9.90
CA GLU A 89 -1.79 -7.76 -10.55
C GLU A 89 -2.62 -7.86 -11.85
N PRO A 90 -2.07 -8.40 -12.95
CA PRO A 90 -2.76 -8.52 -14.23
C PRO A 90 -4.14 -9.20 -14.15
N GLN A 91 -4.30 -10.11 -13.18
CA GLN A 91 -5.53 -10.86 -12.91
C GLN A 91 -6.63 -10.00 -12.29
N MET A 92 -6.28 -8.94 -11.55
CA MET A 92 -7.24 -8.03 -10.91
C MET A 92 -7.92 -7.09 -11.90
N ARG A 93 -7.44 -7.01 -13.16
CA ARG A 93 -8.02 -6.13 -14.19
C ARG A 93 -9.44 -6.53 -14.62
N ASN A 94 -9.80 -7.80 -14.43
CA ASN A 94 -11.12 -8.31 -14.81
C ASN A 94 -12.11 -8.32 -13.64
N ILE A 95 -11.68 -7.95 -12.42
CA ILE A 95 -12.54 -7.97 -11.23
C ILE A 95 -13.21 -6.60 -11.10
N THR A 96 -14.53 -6.59 -11.02
CA THR A 96 -15.28 -5.35 -10.81
C THR A 96 -15.44 -5.02 -9.32
N VAL A 97 -15.60 -3.73 -9.01
CA VAL A 97 -15.84 -3.29 -7.62
C VAL A 97 -17.16 -3.86 -7.07
N GLY A 98 -18.15 -4.10 -7.93
CA GLY A 98 -19.42 -4.71 -7.57
C GLY A 98 -19.26 -6.13 -7.01
N GLU A 99 -18.52 -6.99 -7.72
CA GLU A 99 -18.23 -8.36 -7.26
C GLU A 99 -17.50 -8.37 -5.91
N LEU A 100 -16.59 -7.41 -5.68
CA LEU A 100 -15.89 -7.28 -4.41
C LEU A 100 -16.79 -6.76 -3.28
N ALA A 101 -17.76 -5.90 -3.62
CA ALA A 101 -18.74 -5.39 -2.66
C ALA A 101 -19.72 -6.48 -2.22
N ASP A 102 -20.14 -7.35 -3.13
CA ASP A 102 -21.08 -8.45 -2.85
C ASP A 102 -20.50 -9.52 -1.93
N VAL A 103 -19.18 -9.75 -2.00
CA VAL A 103 -18.48 -10.72 -1.13
C VAL A 103 -18.28 -10.18 0.29
N LYS A 104 -18.34 -8.86 0.48
CA LYS A 104 -18.09 -8.23 1.78
C LYS A 104 -19.36 -8.19 2.65
N PRO A 105 -19.20 -8.26 3.99
CA PRO A 105 -20.35 -8.13 4.89
C PRO A 105 -21.03 -6.77 4.71
N ALA A 106 -22.36 -6.77 4.92
CA ALA A 106 -23.19 -5.58 4.77
C ALA A 106 -22.60 -4.37 5.52
N VAL A 107 -22.50 -3.25 4.82
CA VAL A 107 -21.90 -2.03 5.35
C VAL A 107 -22.81 -1.42 6.41
N VAL A 108 -22.26 -1.10 7.57
CA VAL A 108 -23.00 -0.40 8.64
C VAL A 108 -23.08 1.09 8.28
N THR A 109 -24.26 1.52 7.85
CA THR A 109 -24.58 2.90 7.50
C THR A 109 -25.18 3.66 8.69
N LEU A 110 -25.08 4.99 8.66
CA LEU A 110 -25.72 5.89 9.63
C LEU A 110 -26.55 6.94 8.88
N SER A 111 -27.63 7.40 9.47
CA SER A 111 -28.41 8.51 8.90
C SER A 111 -27.79 9.88 9.23
N CYS A 112 -28.15 10.91 8.45
CA CYS A 112 -27.73 12.30 8.70
C CYS A 112 -28.10 12.78 10.12
N ILE A 113 -29.25 12.34 10.63
CA ILE A 113 -29.71 12.58 11.99
C ILE A 113 -29.89 11.23 12.67
N GLU A 114 -29.06 10.95 13.66
CA GLU A 114 -29.02 9.65 14.35
C GLU A 114 -29.16 9.77 15.86
N LYS A 115 -29.76 8.74 16.47
CA LYS A 115 -29.88 8.64 17.92
C LYS A 115 -28.51 8.33 18.53
N VAL A 116 -28.15 9.07 19.57
CA VAL A 116 -26.90 8.86 20.32
C VAL A 116 -26.78 7.42 20.83
N GLY A 117 -27.90 6.79 21.23
CA GLY A 117 -27.93 5.38 21.65
C GLY A 117 -27.45 4.42 20.55
N ARG A 118 -28.00 4.54 19.33
CA ARG A 118 -27.61 3.73 18.16
C ARG A 118 -26.15 3.98 17.78
N ILE A 119 -25.71 5.24 17.83
CA ILE A 119 -24.31 5.62 17.60
C ILE A 119 -23.38 4.85 18.54
N VAL A 120 -23.64 4.89 19.85
CA VAL A 120 -22.82 4.22 20.88
C VAL A 120 -22.84 2.71 20.72
N GLU A 121 -23.99 2.13 20.38
CA GLU A 121 -24.13 0.70 20.10
C GLU A 121 -23.27 0.28 18.90
N VAL A 122 -23.35 1.00 17.78
CA VAL A 122 -22.52 0.74 16.59
C VAL A 122 -21.03 0.88 16.93
N LEU A 123 -20.64 1.90 17.70
CA LEU A 123 -19.24 2.09 18.14
C LEU A 123 -18.69 0.94 18.99
N LYS A 124 -19.56 0.22 19.72
CA LYS A 124 -19.22 -0.90 20.59
C LYS A 124 -19.24 -2.23 19.84
N ASN A 125 -20.19 -2.42 18.92
CA ASN A 125 -20.39 -3.67 18.21
C ASN A 125 -19.50 -3.81 16.95
N THR A 126 -18.97 -2.70 16.44
CA THR A 126 -18.15 -2.70 15.21
C THR A 126 -16.73 -2.20 15.46
N THR A 127 -15.77 -2.79 14.73
CA THR A 127 -14.34 -2.40 14.74
C THR A 127 -13.99 -1.46 13.59
N HIS A 128 -14.95 -1.07 12.75
CA HIS A 128 -14.74 -0.19 11.61
C HIS A 128 -14.41 1.25 12.04
N ASN A 129 -13.48 1.88 11.32
CA ASN A 129 -13.02 3.24 11.62
C ASN A 129 -13.74 4.33 10.82
N GLY A 130 -14.55 3.97 9.83
CA GLY A 130 -15.34 4.91 9.02
C GLY A 130 -16.74 4.36 8.79
N PHE A 131 -17.73 5.25 8.86
CA PHE A 131 -19.14 4.93 8.65
C PHE A 131 -19.70 5.86 7.57
N PRO A 132 -20.22 5.33 6.46
CA PRO A 132 -20.91 6.14 5.47
C PRO A 132 -22.23 6.69 6.04
N VAL A 133 -22.51 7.94 5.74
CA VAL A 133 -23.74 8.64 6.10
C VAL A 133 -24.66 8.65 4.90
N VAL A 134 -25.82 8.02 5.04
CA VAL A 134 -26.78 7.78 3.96
C VAL A 134 -28.13 8.31 4.41
N ASP A 135 -28.86 9.00 3.53
CA ASP A 135 -30.23 9.43 3.79
C ASP A 135 -31.21 8.60 2.93
N GLU A 136 -32.33 8.19 3.53
CA GLU A 136 -33.37 7.39 2.86
C GLU A 136 -34.36 8.32 2.17
N GLY A 137 -33.82 9.17 1.30
CA GLY A 137 -34.38 10.49 1.06
C GLY A 137 -34.98 10.77 -0.31
N VAL A 138 -35.30 9.81 -1.19
CA VAL A 138 -36.08 10.12 -2.40
C VAL A 138 -36.98 8.96 -2.83
N VAL A 139 -38.30 9.18 -2.78
CA VAL A 139 -39.30 8.41 -3.54
C VAL A 139 -38.92 8.53 -5.02
N PRO A 140 -38.61 7.43 -5.74
CA PRO A 140 -38.22 7.55 -7.14
C PRO A 140 -39.32 8.28 -7.91
N PRO A 141 -38.99 9.25 -8.79
CA PRO A 141 -39.95 9.72 -9.77
C PRO A 141 -40.35 8.51 -10.62
N MET A 142 -41.55 8.00 -10.35
CA MET A 142 -42.33 7.04 -11.13
C MET A 142 -41.52 6.23 -12.18
N GLY A 143 -41.04 5.03 -11.81
CA GLY A 143 -40.60 4.04 -12.81
C GLY A 143 -39.28 3.31 -12.58
N LEU A 144 -38.50 3.58 -11.52
CA LEU A 144 -37.29 2.81 -11.19
C LEU A 144 -37.48 1.98 -9.89
N PRO A 145 -37.28 0.65 -9.91
CA PRO A 145 -37.66 -0.24 -8.80
C PRO A 145 -36.71 -0.25 -7.58
N ASN A 146 -35.64 0.56 -7.55
CA ASN A 146 -34.73 0.63 -6.42
C ASN A 146 -34.69 2.05 -5.86
N GLY A 147 -35.13 2.24 -4.60
CA GLY A 147 -34.98 3.51 -3.89
C GLY A 147 -33.52 3.93 -3.86
N ALA A 148 -33.22 5.13 -4.36
CA ALA A 148 -31.86 5.66 -4.37
C ALA A 148 -31.51 6.12 -2.95
N THR A 149 -30.62 5.39 -2.30
CA THR A 149 -29.99 5.83 -1.05
C THR A 149 -28.93 6.88 -1.40
N GLU A 150 -29.12 8.12 -0.98
CA GLU A 150 -28.15 9.19 -1.25
C GLU A 150 -27.02 9.16 -0.21
N LEU A 151 -25.78 9.05 -0.69
CA LEU A 151 -24.59 9.11 0.16
C LEU A 151 -24.21 10.57 0.39
N HIS A 152 -24.39 11.06 1.62
CA HIS A 152 -24.02 12.43 1.99
C HIS A 152 -22.54 12.55 2.35
N GLY A 153 -21.91 11.48 2.83
CA GLY A 153 -20.49 11.50 3.14
C GLY A 153 -20.01 10.34 3.99
N LEU A 154 -18.82 10.49 4.58
CA LEU A 154 -18.20 9.48 5.44
C LEU A 154 -17.73 10.12 6.74
N VAL A 155 -18.07 9.50 7.87
CA VAL A 155 -17.72 9.98 9.20
C VAL A 155 -16.79 9.00 9.88
N ILE A 156 -15.67 9.51 10.40
CA ILE A 156 -14.63 8.72 11.05
C ILE A 156 -15.02 8.48 12.52
N ARG A 157 -14.70 7.29 13.04
CA ARG A 157 -14.91 6.89 14.45
C ARG A 157 -14.31 7.89 15.44
N ALA A 158 -13.10 8.40 15.16
CA ALA A 158 -12.41 9.38 16.00
C ALA A 158 -13.21 10.68 16.16
N HIS A 159 -13.80 11.18 15.08
CA HIS A 159 -14.62 12.40 15.12
C HIS A 159 -15.85 12.20 16.03
N ARG A 160 -16.51 11.04 15.93
CA ARG A 160 -17.70 10.71 16.73
C ARG A 160 -17.39 10.60 18.22
N ILE A 161 -16.26 9.97 18.59
CA ILE A 161 -15.81 9.91 19.99
C ILE A 161 -15.57 11.33 20.53
N LEU A 162 -14.98 12.22 19.72
CA LEU A 162 -14.76 13.61 20.10
C LEU A 162 -16.07 14.38 20.31
N VAL A 163 -17.02 14.24 19.39
CA VAL A 163 -18.36 14.87 19.47
C VAL A 163 -19.11 14.40 20.71
N LEU A 164 -19.09 13.10 20.99
CA LEU A 164 -19.70 12.52 22.20
C LEU A 164 -19.03 13.04 23.48
N LYS A 165 -17.70 13.15 23.48
CA LYS A 165 -16.94 13.70 24.62
C LYS A 165 -17.27 15.17 24.88
N LYS A 166 -17.46 15.95 23.82
CA LYS A 166 -17.86 17.37 23.90
C LYS A 166 -19.35 17.59 24.14
N LYS A 167 -20.16 16.52 24.14
CA LYS A 167 -21.63 16.57 24.26
C LYS A 167 -22.28 17.53 23.24
N TRP A 168 -21.73 17.60 22.03
CA TRP A 168 -22.33 18.36 20.93
C TRP A 168 -23.49 17.57 20.34
N ILE A 169 -24.62 17.63 21.04
CA ILE A 169 -25.85 16.92 20.71
C ILE A 169 -26.89 17.97 20.36
N LEU A 170 -27.54 17.80 19.21
CA LEU A 170 -28.71 18.60 18.85
C LEU A 170 -29.79 18.36 19.91
N GLN A 171 -30.19 19.39 20.65
CA GLN A 171 -31.33 19.29 21.56
C GLN A 171 -32.62 19.35 20.74
N GLU A 172 -33.03 18.21 20.21
CA GLU A 172 -34.43 18.04 19.84
C GLU A 172 -35.26 18.15 21.14
N ARG A 173 -36.25 19.04 21.18
CA ARG A 173 -37.24 19.08 22.26
C ARG A 173 -37.78 17.65 22.41
N ARG A 174 -37.72 17.07 23.61
CA ARG A 174 -38.52 15.89 23.93
C ARG A 174 -39.96 16.23 23.52
N ARG A 175 -40.49 15.62 22.45
CA ARG A 175 -41.94 15.47 22.33
C ARG A 175 -42.32 14.52 23.45
N THR A 176 -42.63 15.11 24.59
CA THR A 176 -43.58 14.54 25.54
C THR A 176 -44.91 14.42 24.80
N GLU A 177 -45.27 13.21 24.40
CA GLU A 177 -46.64 12.67 24.45
C GLU A 177 -46.54 11.15 24.67
#